data_AF-A0A497DQB3-F1
#
_entry.id   AF-A0A497DQB3-F1
#
_cell.length_a   1.000
_cell.length_b   1.000
_cell.length_c   1.000
_cell.angle_alpha   90.00
_cell.angle_beta   90.00
_cell.angle_gamma   90.00
#
_symmetry.space_group_name_H-M   'P 1'
#
loop_
_entity.id
_entity.type
_entity.pdbx_description
1 polymer ?
#
loop_
_entity_poly.entity_id
_entity_poly.type
_entity_poly.pdbx_seq_one_letter_code
_entity_poly.pdbx_strand_id
1 'polypeptide(L)'
;VGIDYTIHFLWRFKKERSKGVDHKEAAFITLTTTGRGIIINALSVIIGFLALTLSSFEPLKFFGVLVVISITTCLICALVLIPSIVVLIKPRFLESKSK
;
A
#
# COMPACT_ATOMS: atom_id res chain seq x y z
N VAL A 1 8.35 4.23 3.25
CA VAL A 1 6.95 4.55 2.91
C VAL A 1 6.33 3.53 1.97
N GLY A 2 6.72 3.43 0.68
CA GLY A 2 6.09 2.48 -0.24
C GLY A 2 6.29 0.99 0.12
N ILE A 3 7.46 0.64 0.63
CA ILE A 3 7.76 -0.71 1.14
C ILE A 3 6.83 -1.07 2.30
N ASP A 4 6.59 -0.11 3.22
CA ASP A 4 5.73 -0.33 4.39
C ASP A 4 4.29 -0.66 3.98
N TYR A 5 3.74 0.03 2.97
CA TYR A 5 2.41 -0.27 2.44
C TYR A 5 2.31 -1.69 1.92
N THR A 6 3.33 -2.13 1.19
CA THR A 6 3.40 -3.49 0.65
C THR A 6 3.52 -4.52 1.77
N ILE A 7 4.37 -4.28 2.77
CA ILE A 7 4.53 -5.19 3.92
C ILE A 7 3.22 -5.30 4.69
N HIS A 8 2.58 -4.18 5.04
CA HIS A 8 1.30 -4.20 5.76
C HIS A 8 0.22 -4.95 4.98
N PHE A 9 0.14 -4.74 3.67
CA PHE A 9 -0.79 -5.45 2.80
C PHE A 9 -0.51 -6.96 2.80
N LEU A 10 0.72 -7.36 2.46
CA LEU A 10 1.11 -8.77 2.34
C LEU A 10 0.99 -9.51 3.68
N TRP A 11 1.31 -8.87 4.79
CA TRP A 11 1.19 -9.45 6.12
C TRP A 11 -0.28 -9.74 6.46
N ARG A 12 -1.18 -8.79 6.20
CA ARG A 12 -2.62 -9.00 6.40
C ARG A 12 -3.17 -10.05 5.45
N PHE A 13 -2.77 -10.00 4.18
CA PHE A 13 -3.17 -10.99 3.17
C PHE A 13 -2.77 -12.41 3.59
N LYS A 14 -1.51 -12.60 4.03
CA LYS A 14 -1.00 -13.89 4.53
C LYS A 14 -1.80 -14.38 5.74
N LYS A 15 -2.19 -13.47 6.63
CA LYS A 15 -3.05 -13.80 7.78
C LYS A 15 -4.43 -14.29 7.33
N GLU A 16 -5.06 -13.65 6.34
CA GLU A 16 -6.34 -14.14 5.80
C GLU A 16 -6.19 -15.48 5.05
N ARG A 17 -5.11 -15.67 4.28
CA ARG A 17 -4.81 -16.97 3.66
C ARG A 17 -4.59 -18.09 4.66
N SER A 18 -4.01 -17.81 5.83
CA SER A 18 -3.83 -18.81 6.90
C SER A 18 -5.15 -19.29 7.53
N LYS A 19 -6.25 -18.55 7.33
CA LYS A 19 -7.60 -18.97 7.75
C LYS A 19 -8.32 -19.81 6.69
N GLY A 20 -7.66 -20.16 5.58
CA GLY A 20 -8.25 -20.95 4.50
C GLY A 20 -9.09 -20.16 3.49
N VAL A 21 -9.11 -18.82 3.57
CA VAL A 21 -9.86 -17.94 2.66
C VAL A 21 -9.22 -17.94 1.27
N ASP A 22 -10.00 -17.99 0.18
CA ASP A 22 -9.49 -17.93 -1.20
C ASP A 22 -8.68 -16.65 -1.48
N HIS A 23 -7.79 -16.67 -2.48
CA HIS A 23 -6.95 -15.51 -2.83
C HIS A 23 -7.75 -14.25 -3.16
N LYS A 24 -8.86 -14.37 -3.90
CA LYS A 24 -9.68 -13.20 -4.25
C LYS A 24 -10.32 -12.59 -3.01
N GLU A 25 -10.88 -13.44 -2.17
CA GLU A 25 -11.55 -13.02 -0.94
C GLU A 25 -10.55 -12.48 0.09
N ALA A 26 -9.38 -13.10 0.24
CA ALA A 26 -8.31 -12.62 1.11
C ALA A 26 -7.79 -11.24 0.66
N ALA A 27 -7.68 -10.99 -0.65
CA ALA A 27 -7.32 -9.68 -1.18
C ALA A 27 -8.42 -8.64 -0.90
N PHE A 28 -9.69 -8.99 -1.08
CA PHE A 28 -10.83 -8.12 -0.80
C PHE A 28 -10.93 -7.72 0.69
N ILE A 29 -10.81 -8.70 1.60
CA ILE A 29 -10.78 -8.45 3.05
C ILE A 29 -9.58 -7.57 3.42
N THR A 30 -8.42 -7.81 2.81
CA THR A 30 -7.22 -7.00 3.09
C THR A 30 -7.39 -5.55 2.63
N LEU A 31 -7.98 -5.33 1.45
CA LEU A 31 -8.27 -3.99 0.93
C LEU A 31 -9.27 -3.22 1.80
N THR A 32 -10.33 -3.88 2.25
CA THR A 32 -11.39 -3.25 3.07
C THR A 32 -10.97 -3.01 4.53
N THR A 33 -9.94 -3.70 5.02
CA THR A 33 -9.42 -3.55 6.39
C THR A 33 -8.13 -2.75 6.41
N THR A 34 -6.97 -3.39 6.18
CA THR A 34 -5.65 -2.75 6.22
C THR A 34 -5.45 -1.74 5.09
N GLY A 35 -6.09 -1.93 3.93
CA GLY A 35 -6.04 -0.97 2.83
C GLY A 35 -6.54 0.42 3.23
N ARG A 36 -7.58 0.52 4.06
CA ARG A 36 -8.06 1.81 4.59
C ARG A 36 -7.00 2.50 5.45
N GLY A 37 -6.30 1.74 6.30
CA GLY A 37 -5.21 2.26 7.12
C GLY A 37 -4.03 2.77 6.29
N ILE A 38 -3.69 2.07 5.21
CA ILE A 38 -2.66 2.48 4.26
C ILE A 38 -3.02 3.82 3.59
N ILE A 39 -4.28 3.99 3.17
CA ILE A 39 -4.78 5.24 2.56
C ILE A 39 -4.67 6.40 3.54
N ILE A 40 -5.16 6.23 4.78
CA ILE A 40 -5.11 7.29 5.80
C ILE A 40 -3.67 7.69 6.07
N ASN A 41 -2.76 6.73 6.22
CA ASN A 41 -1.35 7.00 6.42
C ASN A 41 -0.75 7.79 5.25
N ALA A 42 -1.01 7.36 4.00
CA ALA A 42 -0.52 8.06 2.82
C ALA A 42 -1.06 9.50 2.72
N LEU A 43 -2.35 9.71 3.00
CA LEU A 43 -2.95 11.04 3.00
C LEU A 43 -2.32 11.95 4.06
N SER A 44 -2.08 11.45 5.28
CA SER A 44 -1.40 12.22 6.33
C SER A 44 -0.02 12.70 5.87
N VAL A 45 0.76 11.83 5.21
CA VAL A 45 2.09 12.20 4.72
C VAL A 45 1.98 13.19 3.55
N ILE A 46 1.08 12.95 2.59
CA ILE A 46 0.83 13.86 1.46
C ILE A 46 0.48 15.27 1.97
N ILE A 47 -0.43 15.39 2.94
CA ILE A 47 -0.82 16.67 3.53
C ILE A 47 0.38 17.35 4.21
N GLY A 48 1.21 16.60 4.93
CA GLY A 48 2.43 17.12 5.54
C GLY A 48 3.42 17.68 4.53
N PHE A 49 3.60 17.01 3.38
CA PHE A 49 4.51 17.47 2.32
C PHE A 49 3.92 18.57 1.44
N LEU A 50 2.59 18.64 1.32
CA LEU A 50 1.92 19.76 0.66
C LEU A 50 2.19 21.09 1.39
N ALA A 51 2.40 21.09 2.70
CA ALA A 51 2.79 22.30 3.41
C ALA A 51 4.13 22.89 2.89
N LEU A 52 5.06 22.05 2.40
CA LEU A 52 6.32 22.53 1.83
C LEU A 52 6.13 23.29 0.51
N THR A 53 5.05 23.04 -0.22
CA THR A 53 4.78 23.76 -1.48
C THR A 53 4.38 25.21 -1.26
N LEU A 54 4.04 25.60 -0.02
CA LEU A 54 3.77 26.98 0.37
C LEU A 54 5.06 27.77 0.68
N SER A 55 6.21 27.12 0.74
CA SER A 55 7.48 27.78 1.03
C SER A 55 7.90 28.73 -0.08
N SER A 56 8.52 29.86 0.26
CA SER A 56 9.10 30.81 -0.72
C SER A 56 10.39 30.30 -1.36
N PHE A 57 11.00 29.24 -0.80
CA PHE A 57 12.26 28.70 -1.26
C PHE A 57 12.04 27.59 -2.29
N GLU A 58 12.45 27.85 -3.53
CA GLU A 58 12.14 27.03 -4.69
C GLU A 58 12.57 25.54 -4.55
N PRO A 59 13.76 25.21 -4.02
CA PRO A 59 14.14 23.80 -3.80
C PRO A 59 13.18 23.03 -2.88
N LEU A 60 12.60 23.70 -1.87
CA LEU A 60 11.66 23.09 -0.94
C LEU A 60 10.33 22.74 -1.63
N LYS A 61 9.85 23.60 -2.54
CA LYS A 61 8.64 23.33 -3.32
C LYS A 61 8.83 22.13 -4.23
N PHE A 62 9.92 22.10 -4.99
CA PHE A 62 10.24 20.97 -5.88
C PHE A 62 10.32 19.66 -5.11
N PHE A 63 11.00 19.66 -3.95
CA PHE A 63 11.08 18.48 -3.10
C PHE A 63 9.69 18.05 -2.60
N GLY A 64 8.85 18.97 -2.12
CA GLY A 64 7.48 18.68 -1.68
C GLY A 64 6.64 18.02 -2.77
N VAL A 65 6.66 18.57 -3.99
CA VAL A 65 5.94 18.02 -5.15
C VAL A 65 6.45 16.61 -5.50
N LEU A 66 7.77 16.41 -5.55
CA LEU A 66 8.37 15.11 -5.85
C LEU A 66 7.93 14.03 -4.84
N VAL A 67 7.90 14.37 -3.55
CA VAL A 67 7.47 13.45 -2.50
C VAL A 67 5.98 13.12 -2.63
N VAL A 68 5.12 14.12 -2.87
CA VAL A 68 3.67 13.91 -3.06
C VAL A 68 3.40 12.97 -4.24
N ILE A 69 4.06 13.18 -5.38
CA ILE A 69 3.94 12.31 -6.56
C ILE A 69 4.40 10.89 -6.20
N SER A 70 5.59 10.77 -5.60
CA SER A 70 6.17 9.47 -5.23
C SER A 70 5.27 8.66 -4.30
N ILE A 71 4.72 9.28 -3.25
CA ILE A 71 3.83 8.61 -2.30
C ILE A 71 2.51 8.21 -2.96
N THR A 72 1.95 9.08 -3.79
CA THR A 72 0.72 8.79 -4.53
C THR A 72 0.92 7.59 -5.47
N THR A 73 2.02 7.55 -6.22
CA THR A 73 2.38 6.40 -7.06
C THR A 73 2.57 5.14 -6.23
N CYS A 74 3.27 5.21 -5.10
CA CYS A 74 3.45 4.08 -4.19
C CYS A 74 2.12 3.55 -3.65
N LEU A 75 1.20 4.44 -3.28
CA LEU A 75 -0.14 4.09 -2.79
C LEU A 75 -0.94 3.34 -3.85
N ILE A 76 -0.95 3.84 -5.09
CA ILE A 76 -1.62 3.19 -6.22
C ILE A 76 -1.02 1.80 -6.47
N CYS A 77 0.30 1.68 -6.52
CA CYS A 77 0.97 0.39 -6.67
C CYS A 77 0.62 -0.58 -5.54
N ALA A 78 0.61 -0.13 -4.29
CA ALA A 78 0.29 -0.98 -3.15
C ALA A 78 -1.17 -1.48 -3.14
N LEU A 79 -2.12 -0.66 -3.61
CA LEU A 79 -3.55 -0.99 -3.57
C LEU A 79 -4.09 -1.61 -4.86
N VAL A 80 -3.38 -1.49 -5.98
CA VAL A 80 -3.81 -2.03 -7.28
C VAL A 80 -2.88 -3.14 -7.73
N LEU A 81 -1.58 -2.87 -7.77
CA LEU A 81 -0.59 -3.75 -8.38
C LEU A 81 -0.31 -4.97 -7.48
N ILE A 82 -0.13 -4.76 -6.18
CA ILE A 82 0.07 -5.87 -5.22
C ILE A 82 -1.11 -6.86 -5.17
N PRO A 83 -2.38 -6.44 -4.94
CA PRO A 83 -3.50 -7.39 -4.95
C PRO A 83 -3.63 -8.12 -6.28
N SER A 84 -3.42 -7.43 -7.40
CA SER A 84 -3.48 -8.06 -8.73
C SER A 84 -2.43 -9.15 -8.89
N ILE A 85 -1.18 -8.87 -8.50
CA ILE A 85 -0.08 -9.86 -8.52
C ILE A 85 -0.43 -11.06 -7.64
N VAL A 86 -0.89 -10.81 -6.42
CA VAL A 86 -1.15 -11.87 -5.45
C VAL A 86 -2.32 -12.77 -5.87
N VAL A 87 -3.34 -12.21 -6.52
CA VAL A 87 -4.49 -12.96 -7.05
C VAL A 87 -4.14 -13.76 -8.31
N LEU A 88 -3.33 -13.19 -9.21
CA LEU A 88 -2.99 -13.81 -10.50
C LEU A 88 -1.84 -14.82 -10.39
N ILE A 89 -0.74 -14.44 -9.74
CA ILE A 89 0.49 -15.25 -9.68
C ILE A 89 0.42 -16.29 -8.56
N LYS A 90 -0.35 -16.01 -7.49
CA LYS A 90 -0.47 -16.89 -6.31
C LYS A 90 0.89 -17.38 -5.81
N PRO A 91 1.77 -16.47 -5.36
CA PRO A 91 3.14 -16.83 -5.05
C PRO A 91 3.21 -17.81 -3.87
N ARG A 92 3.98 -18.89 -4.01
CA ARG A 92 4.09 -20.00 -3.03
C ARG A 92 4.40 -19.57 -1.60
N PHE A 93 5.10 -18.45 -1.38
CA PHE A 93 5.42 -17.99 -0.02
C PHE A 93 4.22 -17.39 0.75
N LEU A 94 3.14 -17.04 0.03
CA LEU A 94 1.86 -16.60 0.60
C LEU A 94 0.87 -17.74 0.76
N GLU A 95 1.18 -18.92 0.22
CA GLU A 95 0.39 -20.11 0.42
C GLU A 95 0.63 -20.61 1.85
N SER A 96 -0.44 -20.55 2.66
CA SER A 96 -0.43 -21.28 3.93
C SER A 96 -0.33 -22.76 3.59
N LYS A 97 0.76 -23.40 4.01
CA LYS A 97 0.89 -24.87 4.02
C LYS A 97 -0.32 -25.44 4.77
N SER A 98 -1.38 -25.77 4.06
CA SER A 98 -2.46 -26.58 4.59
C SER A 98 -2.60 -27.78 3.67
N LYS A 99 -2.02 -28.88 4.19
CA LYS A 99 -1.87 -30.24 3.67
C LYS A 99 -0.81 -30.42 2.59
#